data_AF-A0A1A8WPW5-F1
#
_entry.id   AF-A0A1A8WPW5-F1
#
_cell.length_a   1.000
_cell.length_b   1.000
_cell.length_c   1.000
_cell.angle_alpha   90.00
_cell.angle_beta   90.00
_cell.angle_gamma   90.00
#
_symmetry.space_group_name_H-M   'P 1'
#
loop_
_entity.id
_entity.type
_entity.pdbx_description
1 polymer ?
#
loop_
_entity_poly.entity_id
_entity_poly.type
_entity_poly.pdbx_seq_one_letter_code
_entity_poly.pdbx_strand_id
1 'polypeptide(L)'
;IQVNPKKMECKEETSEESYKFCINSPYYEMLVQHVKNNNNKVLQIKNCGNLSTEWIYSPSESTENICKEFKFLYESLSKYRGDKTRENEAFTEDDCNFLNYWLNDRLRNNDKDFSICVKEFYGEMNRQDRTFFSNPKNLENYMHVIDTEILENMKLLYELYHNAVKVINIIKDPTYKYEEHKSCNDYIEECDEKYKEAMDRCLNSNVDYYNALKIFKDSYQFLTEPSTDKSNTCEYSKFNIFPKYDPVLERKQRNIMVGKILSAPLILSFVIPLLYKYTPFGPFFRAKTKMIKNRWINPDKNESELLLLSTDDEDNISENGEYNISYYSGTNL
;
A
#
# COMPACT_ATOMS: atom_id res chain seq x y z
N ILE A 1 34.50 -17.57 38.10
CA ILE A 1 33.24 -16.85 37.76
C ILE A 1 33.39 -16.42 36.31
N GLN A 2 32.84 -17.19 35.37
CA GLN A 2 32.75 -16.76 33.97
C GLN A 2 31.73 -15.62 33.93
N VAL A 3 32.21 -14.40 33.71
CA VAL A 3 31.36 -13.26 33.40
C VAL A 3 30.93 -13.48 31.95
N ASN A 4 29.68 -13.91 31.73
CA ASN A 4 29.06 -13.80 30.42
C ASN A 4 29.16 -12.33 30.00
N PRO A 5 29.75 -12.00 28.84
CA PRO A 5 29.77 -10.62 28.38
C PRO A 5 28.31 -10.17 28.28
N LYS A 6 28.00 -9.08 28.98
CA LYS A 6 26.68 -8.49 29.03
C LYS A 6 26.37 -8.02 27.62
N LYS A 7 25.58 -8.82 26.88
CA LYS A 7 25.10 -8.53 25.53
C LYS A 7 24.53 -7.11 25.53
N MET A 8 25.13 -6.20 24.76
CA MET A 8 24.62 -4.84 24.62
C MET A 8 23.38 -4.91 23.73
N GLU A 9 22.26 -4.47 24.28
CA GLU A 9 20.97 -4.40 23.59
C GLU A 9 20.97 -3.10 22.78
N CYS A 10 20.79 -3.19 21.45
CA CYS A 10 20.65 -2.00 20.60
C CYS A 10 19.46 -1.19 21.11
N LYS A 11 19.62 0.12 21.28
CA LYS A 11 18.48 0.95 21.66
C LYS A 11 17.58 1.15 20.45
N GLU A 12 16.36 0.64 20.55
CA GLU A 12 15.28 1.02 19.64
C GLU A 12 14.88 2.46 19.97
N GLU A 13 15.24 3.39 19.10
CA GLU A 13 14.73 4.76 19.13
C GLU A 13 13.63 4.86 18.09
N THR A 14 12.44 5.28 18.51
CA THR A 14 11.34 5.57 17.59
C THR A 14 11.58 6.93 16.93
N SER A 15 11.88 6.93 15.64
CA SER A 15 11.91 8.12 14.79
C SER A 15 10.63 8.20 13.95
N GLU A 16 10.31 9.39 13.46
CA GLU A 16 9.32 9.53 12.40
C GLU A 16 9.99 9.16 11.07
N GLU A 17 9.55 8.04 10.49
CA GLU A 17 10.11 7.50 9.25
C GLU A 17 9.58 8.26 8.04
N SER A 18 10.47 8.72 7.17
CA SER A 18 10.10 9.53 6.01
C SER A 18 10.33 8.79 4.70
N TYR A 19 9.25 8.59 3.93
CA TYR A 19 9.31 8.06 2.57
C TYR A 19 9.74 9.11 1.53
N LYS A 20 9.94 10.37 1.93
CA LYS A 20 10.15 11.49 1.01
C LYS A 20 11.43 11.35 0.17
N PHE A 21 12.49 10.78 0.76
CA PHE A 21 13.75 10.58 0.04
C PHE A 21 13.61 9.64 -1.17
N CYS A 22 12.61 8.75 -1.18
CA CYS A 22 12.36 7.82 -2.29
C CYS A 22 12.08 8.56 -3.61
N ILE A 23 11.57 9.79 -3.58
CA ILE A 23 11.37 10.63 -4.77
C ILE A 23 12.69 10.83 -5.53
N ASN A 24 13.80 10.93 -4.80
CA ASN A 24 15.15 11.12 -5.34
C ASN A 24 15.88 9.78 -5.55
N SER A 25 15.20 8.64 -5.48
CA SER A 25 15.84 7.32 -5.68
C SER A 25 16.63 7.19 -6.98
N PRO A 26 16.25 7.79 -8.14
CA PRO A 26 17.06 7.70 -9.35
C PRO A 26 18.45 8.32 -9.18
N TYR A 27 18.54 9.43 -8.43
CA TYR A 27 19.80 10.10 -8.11
C TYR A 27 20.63 9.26 -7.14
N TYR A 28 20.01 8.78 -6.07
CA TYR A 28 20.71 7.94 -5.09
C TYR A 28 21.20 6.62 -5.71
N GLU A 29 20.41 6.01 -6.59
CA GLU A 29 20.79 4.78 -7.26
C GLU A 29 21.97 4.99 -8.20
N MET A 30 22.04 6.12 -8.90
CA MET A 30 23.23 6.50 -9.67
C MET A 30 24.50 6.52 -8.77
N LEU A 31 24.40 7.02 -7.53
CA LEU A 31 25.52 7.03 -6.59
C LEU A 31 25.85 5.62 -6.06
N VAL A 32 24.84 4.80 -5.76
CA VAL A 32 25.03 3.40 -5.38
C VAL A 32 25.74 2.62 -6.49
N GLN A 33 25.35 2.83 -7.74
CA GLN A 33 26.02 2.22 -8.90
C GLN A 33 27.43 2.80 -9.09
N HIS A 34 27.65 4.09 -8.82
CA HIS A 34 28.98 4.68 -8.82
C HIS A 34 29.91 3.99 -7.80
N VAL A 35 29.43 3.70 -6.59
CA VAL A 35 30.17 2.95 -5.57
C VAL A 35 30.55 1.56 -6.08
N LYS A 36 29.57 0.79 -6.58
CA LYS A 36 29.79 -0.55 -7.14
C LYS A 36 30.83 -0.57 -8.27
N ASN A 37 30.72 0.37 -9.20
CA ASN A 37 31.61 0.47 -10.37
C ASN A 37 33.02 0.97 -10.02
N ASN A 38 33.23 1.53 -8.83
CA ASN A 38 34.52 2.05 -8.37
C ASN A 38 35.09 1.22 -7.21
N ASN A 39 34.85 -0.09 -7.17
CA ASN A 39 35.30 -0.98 -6.08
C ASN A 39 36.80 -0.84 -5.76
N ASN A 40 37.66 -0.63 -6.76
CA ASN A 40 39.10 -0.40 -6.53
C ASN A 40 39.39 0.84 -5.66
N LYS A 41 38.57 1.88 -5.75
CA LYS A 41 38.66 3.08 -4.90
C LYS A 41 38.05 2.82 -3.53
N VAL A 42 36.92 2.10 -3.47
CA VAL A 42 36.28 1.67 -2.22
C VAL A 42 37.28 0.90 -1.35
N LEU A 43 38.03 -0.04 -1.94
CA LEU A 43 39.05 -0.82 -1.23
C LEU A 43 40.19 0.01 -0.63
N GLN A 44 40.46 1.20 -1.19
CA GLN A 44 41.49 2.13 -0.70
C GLN A 44 41.01 2.98 0.48
N ILE A 45 39.72 2.97 0.81
CA ILE A 45 39.20 3.68 1.98
C ILE A 45 39.79 3.11 3.26
N LYS A 46 40.32 4.01 4.09
CA LYS A 46 40.97 3.72 5.36
C LYS A 46 40.01 3.88 6.54
N ASN A 47 40.48 3.51 7.73
CA ASN A 47 39.78 3.69 9.00
C ASN A 47 38.46 2.89 9.10
N CYS A 48 38.46 1.66 8.58
CA CYS A 48 37.34 0.70 8.70
C CYS A 48 37.75 -0.65 9.33
N GLY A 49 39.03 -0.89 9.61
CA GLY A 49 39.54 -2.22 10.00
C GLY A 49 39.31 -2.64 11.45
N ASN A 50 38.96 -1.72 12.35
CA ASN A 50 38.81 -2.00 13.80
C ASN A 50 37.39 -1.72 14.31
N LEU A 51 36.38 -1.85 13.45
CA LEU A 51 34.99 -1.69 13.88
C LEU A 51 34.62 -2.83 14.82
N SER A 52 34.17 -2.50 16.02
CA SER A 52 33.67 -3.51 16.96
C SER A 52 32.50 -4.25 16.30
N THR A 53 32.49 -5.57 16.41
CA THR A 53 31.41 -6.44 15.90
C THR A 53 30.54 -6.99 17.02
N GLU A 54 30.81 -6.63 18.27
CA GLU A 54 30.16 -7.18 19.47
C GLU A 54 28.63 -6.92 19.51
N TRP A 55 28.15 -6.00 18.69
CA TRP A 55 26.78 -5.51 18.63
C TRP A 55 26.06 -5.85 17.31
N ILE A 56 26.72 -6.51 16.35
CA ILE A 56 26.08 -7.00 15.13
C ILE A 56 26.04 -8.52 15.20
N TYR A 57 24.84 -9.09 15.11
CA TYR A 57 24.69 -10.53 14.94
C TYR A 57 25.12 -10.93 13.52
N SER A 58 26.45 -11.12 13.37
CA SER A 58 27.15 -11.71 12.22
C SER A 58 26.53 -11.40 10.85
N PRO A 59 26.80 -10.23 10.27
CA PRO A 59 26.47 -9.99 8.87
C PRO A 59 27.29 -10.97 8.02
N SER A 60 26.67 -11.60 7.02
CA SER A 60 27.39 -12.41 6.02
C SER A 60 28.34 -11.57 5.15
N GLU A 61 28.20 -10.25 5.19
CA GLU A 61 29.12 -9.28 4.62
C GLU A 61 30.08 -8.72 5.69
N SER A 62 31.34 -8.49 5.33
CA SER A 62 32.32 -7.87 6.23
C SER A 62 31.89 -6.45 6.62
N THR A 63 31.86 -6.16 7.92
CA THR A 63 31.62 -4.80 8.46
C THR A 63 32.62 -3.78 7.93
N GLU A 64 33.85 -4.21 7.65
CA GLU A 64 34.86 -3.39 6.99
C GLU A 64 34.42 -2.96 5.58
N ASN A 65 33.84 -3.87 4.81
CA ASN A 65 33.36 -3.56 3.45
C ASN A 65 32.17 -2.61 3.49
N ILE A 66 31.19 -2.85 4.37
CA ILE A 66 30.04 -1.95 4.56
C ILE A 66 30.52 -0.55 4.94
N CYS A 67 31.50 -0.42 5.84
CA CYS A 67 32.10 0.87 6.19
C CYS A 67 32.76 1.57 5.00
N LYS A 68 33.55 0.83 4.21
CA LYS A 68 34.22 1.40 3.02
C LYS A 68 33.20 1.87 1.99
N GLU A 69 32.18 1.06 1.70
CA GLU A 69 31.11 1.43 0.77
C GLU A 69 30.32 2.65 1.28
N PHE A 70 29.95 2.67 2.56
CA PHE A 70 29.24 3.79 3.18
C PHE A 70 30.04 5.09 3.10
N LYS A 71 31.34 5.05 3.43
CA LYS A 71 32.22 6.22 3.33
C LYS A 71 32.33 6.73 1.91
N PHE A 72 32.49 5.83 0.93
CA PHE A 72 32.56 6.22 -0.48
C PHE A 72 31.24 6.83 -0.98
N LEU A 73 30.10 6.28 -0.53
CA LEU A 73 28.78 6.82 -0.82
C LEU A 73 28.59 8.23 -0.21
N TYR A 74 28.98 8.41 1.06
CA TYR A 74 28.96 9.69 1.76
C TYR A 74 29.81 10.77 1.04
N GLU A 75 31.01 10.40 0.60
CA GLU A 75 31.88 11.30 -0.19
C GLU A 75 31.24 11.64 -1.54
N SER A 76 30.67 10.64 -2.21
CA SER A 76 30.02 10.83 -3.52
C SER A 76 28.82 11.78 -3.43
N LEU A 77 27.98 11.64 -2.39
CA LEU A 77 26.88 12.58 -2.11
C LEU A 77 27.37 14.02 -1.94
N SER A 78 28.50 14.19 -1.25
CA SER A 78 29.09 15.52 -1.02
C SER A 78 29.61 16.16 -2.32
N LYS A 79 30.07 15.33 -3.27
CA LYS A 79 30.71 15.79 -4.51
C LYS A 79 29.72 16.07 -5.64
N TYR A 80 28.71 15.23 -5.81
CA TYR A 80 27.83 15.23 -6.99
C TYR A 80 26.52 16.00 -6.78
N ARG A 81 26.55 17.06 -5.97
CA ARG A 81 25.40 17.91 -5.67
C ARG A 81 25.34 19.11 -6.62
N GLY A 82 24.58 18.96 -7.71
CA GLY A 82 24.29 20.04 -8.67
C GLY A 82 25.47 20.50 -9.54
N ASP A 83 25.23 21.56 -10.34
CA ASP A 83 26.16 22.08 -11.37
C ASP A 83 27.40 22.81 -10.82
N LYS A 84 27.51 23.00 -9.51
CA LYS A 84 28.66 23.62 -8.87
C LYS A 84 29.08 22.75 -7.69
N THR A 85 30.26 22.17 -7.77
CA THR A 85 30.98 21.53 -6.66
C THR A 85 31.11 22.52 -5.51
N ARG A 86 30.10 22.53 -4.62
CA ARG A 86 30.12 23.28 -3.37
C ARG A 86 30.59 22.34 -2.29
N GLU A 87 31.91 22.16 -2.24
CA GLU A 87 32.54 21.56 -1.06
C GLU A 87 31.98 22.28 0.18
N ASN A 88 31.51 21.50 1.16
CA ASN A 88 30.94 21.96 2.45
C ASN A 88 29.43 22.34 2.48
N GLU A 89 28.63 22.04 1.46
CA GLU A 89 27.18 22.18 1.61
C GLU A 89 26.60 21.11 2.56
N ALA A 90 25.74 21.54 3.48
CA ALA A 90 25.10 20.64 4.44
C ALA A 90 24.18 19.65 3.74
N PHE A 91 24.19 18.38 4.17
CA PHE A 91 23.26 17.36 3.68
C PHE A 91 21.80 17.79 3.88
N THR A 92 20.92 17.35 2.98
CA THR A 92 19.49 17.61 3.10
C THR A 92 18.93 16.60 4.10
N GLU A 93 17.67 16.76 4.45
CA GLU A 93 16.98 15.73 5.23
C GLU A 93 16.86 14.42 4.45
N ASP A 94 16.53 14.52 3.16
CA ASP A 94 16.40 13.37 2.28
C ASP A 94 17.72 12.61 2.11
N ASP A 95 18.86 13.31 2.03
CA ASP A 95 20.19 12.66 1.96
C ASP A 95 20.51 11.89 3.24
N CYS A 96 20.20 12.46 4.40
CA CYS A 96 20.43 11.80 5.68
C CYS A 96 19.51 10.57 5.84
N ASN A 97 18.23 10.71 5.47
CA ASN A 97 17.27 9.61 5.48
C ASN A 97 17.68 8.49 4.52
N PHE A 98 18.16 8.84 3.32
CA PHE A 98 18.71 7.88 2.37
C PHE A 98 19.92 7.13 2.94
N LEU A 99 20.87 7.83 3.58
CA LEU A 99 22.04 7.17 4.18
C LEU A 99 21.65 6.23 5.33
N ASN A 100 20.66 6.61 6.14
CA ASN A 100 20.11 5.73 7.18
C ASN A 100 19.43 4.49 6.55
N TYR A 101 18.60 4.69 5.53
CA TYR A 101 17.96 3.61 4.76
C TYR A 101 19.00 2.64 4.18
N TRP A 102 20.01 3.16 3.49
CA TRP A 102 21.04 2.35 2.85
C TRP A 102 21.80 1.51 3.88
N LEU A 103 22.17 2.12 5.02
CA LEU A 103 22.91 1.41 6.06
C LEU A 103 22.05 0.33 6.74
N ASN A 104 20.76 0.60 6.98
CA ASN A 104 19.81 -0.40 7.49
C ASN A 104 19.71 -1.60 6.55
N ASP A 105 19.54 -1.36 5.24
CA ASP A 105 19.43 -2.42 4.25
C ASP A 105 20.70 -3.29 4.20
N ARG A 106 21.87 -2.64 4.14
CA ARG A 106 23.16 -3.35 4.07
C ARG A 106 23.48 -4.14 5.33
N LEU A 107 23.20 -3.60 6.52
CA LEU A 107 23.46 -4.32 7.76
C LEU A 107 22.55 -5.54 7.94
N ARG A 108 21.32 -5.50 7.42
CA ARG A 108 20.40 -6.66 7.44
C ARG A 108 20.75 -7.70 6.37
N ASN A 109 21.39 -7.29 5.27
CA ASN A 109 21.78 -8.17 4.16
C ASN A 109 20.69 -9.18 3.75
N ASN A 110 19.48 -8.68 3.49
CA ASN A 110 18.28 -9.44 3.12
C ASN A 110 17.67 -10.36 4.20
N ASP A 111 18.21 -10.41 5.41
CA ASP A 111 17.61 -11.17 6.50
C ASP A 111 16.90 -10.22 7.49
N LYS A 112 15.60 -10.46 7.56
CA LYS A 112 14.61 -9.64 8.26
C LYS A 112 14.65 -9.79 9.77
N ASP A 113 15.20 -10.91 10.25
CA ASP A 113 15.26 -11.28 11.65
C ASP A 113 16.59 -10.87 12.31
N PHE A 114 17.55 -10.35 11.52
CA PHE A 114 18.80 -9.85 12.08
C PHE A 114 18.61 -8.60 12.92
N SER A 115 19.02 -8.70 14.18
CA SER A 115 19.23 -7.56 15.06
C SER A 115 20.46 -6.78 14.62
N ILE A 116 20.26 -5.49 14.36
CA ILE A 116 21.31 -4.55 13.95
C ILE A 116 21.37 -3.38 14.93
N CYS A 117 22.53 -2.74 15.09
CA CYS A 117 22.65 -1.46 15.80
C CYS A 117 23.23 -0.38 14.87
N VAL A 118 22.36 0.26 14.09
CA VAL A 118 22.75 1.23 13.04
C VAL A 118 23.47 2.45 13.62
N LYS A 119 22.97 2.98 14.73
CA LYS A 119 23.51 4.18 15.39
C LYS A 119 24.91 3.93 15.94
N GLU A 120 25.11 2.78 16.59
CA GLU A 120 26.40 2.32 17.09
C GLU A 120 27.38 2.06 15.94
N PHE A 121 26.92 1.49 14.82
CA PHE A 121 27.74 1.33 13.60
C PHE A 121 28.28 2.64 13.10
N TYR A 122 27.37 3.59 12.89
CA TYR A 122 27.75 4.91 12.44
C TYR A 122 28.65 5.63 13.46
N GLY A 123 28.33 5.53 14.76
CA GLY A 123 29.11 6.11 15.85
C GLY A 123 30.56 5.63 15.87
N GLU A 124 30.80 4.33 15.65
CA GLU A 124 32.15 3.76 15.57
C GLU A 124 32.89 4.23 14.31
N MET A 125 32.23 4.26 13.14
CA MET A 125 32.82 4.84 11.94
C MET A 125 33.23 6.30 12.17
N ASN A 126 32.33 7.10 12.74
CA ASN A 126 32.56 8.51 13.04
C ASN A 126 33.70 8.68 14.06
N ARG A 127 33.76 7.85 15.11
CA ARG A 127 34.83 7.88 16.10
C ARG A 127 36.20 7.59 15.49
N GLN A 128 36.28 6.65 14.55
CA GLN A 128 37.53 6.29 13.87
C GLN A 128 38.00 7.33 12.85
N ASP A 129 37.08 8.10 12.26
CA ASP A 129 37.41 9.07 11.22
C ASP A 129 36.57 10.36 11.30
N ARG A 130 36.65 11.05 12.43
CA ARG A 130 35.84 12.26 12.71
C ARG A 130 35.98 13.34 11.65
N THR A 131 37.18 13.50 11.09
CA THR A 131 37.45 14.51 10.06
C THR A 131 36.80 14.18 8.72
N PHE A 132 36.59 12.89 8.42
CA PHE A 132 35.91 12.46 7.21
C PHE A 132 34.42 12.79 7.27
N PHE A 133 33.77 12.58 8.42
CA PHE A 133 32.36 12.90 8.64
C PHE A 133 32.16 14.35 9.09
N SER A 134 32.76 15.29 8.35
CA SER A 134 32.77 16.72 8.67
C SER A 134 31.61 17.52 8.07
N ASN A 135 30.59 16.87 7.49
CA ASN A 135 29.44 17.59 6.94
C ASN A 135 28.75 18.40 8.05
N PRO A 136 28.34 19.65 7.79
CA PRO A 136 27.71 20.49 8.82
C PRO A 136 26.42 19.90 9.42
N LYS A 137 25.76 19.00 8.71
CA LYS A 137 24.58 18.31 9.22
C LYS A 137 25.00 17.12 10.08
N ASN A 138 24.51 17.10 11.32
CA ASN A 138 24.77 16.00 12.23
C ASN A 138 24.00 14.74 11.80
N LEU A 139 24.64 13.89 11.01
CA LEU A 139 24.09 12.64 10.50
C LEU A 139 23.79 11.62 11.61
N GLU A 140 24.46 11.72 12.76
CA GLU A 140 24.23 10.83 13.91
C GLU A 140 22.78 10.92 14.42
N ASN A 141 22.15 12.10 14.31
CA ASN A 141 20.75 12.30 14.70
C ASN A 141 19.74 11.59 13.78
N TYR A 142 20.18 11.17 12.59
CA TYR A 142 19.35 10.46 11.62
C TYR A 142 19.58 8.95 11.65
N MET A 143 20.63 8.47 12.33
CA MET A 143 20.98 7.06 12.36
C MET A 143 20.18 6.32 13.41
N HIS A 144 19.29 5.44 12.98
CA HIS A 144 18.44 4.62 13.84
C HIS A 144 18.06 3.33 13.10
N VAL A 145 17.59 2.34 13.86
CA VAL A 145 17.08 1.10 13.29
C VAL A 145 15.70 1.38 12.70
N ILE A 146 15.55 1.16 11.41
CA ILE A 146 14.26 1.22 10.71
C ILE A 146 13.57 -0.12 10.93
N ASP A 147 12.29 -0.08 11.29
CA ASP A 147 11.44 -1.26 11.39
C ASP A 147 11.45 -2.05 10.07
N THR A 148 11.47 -3.38 10.16
CA THR A 148 11.61 -4.25 8.99
C THR A 148 10.46 -4.06 7.99
N GLU A 149 9.22 -3.89 8.45
CA GLU A 149 8.08 -3.68 7.55
C GLU A 149 8.17 -2.32 6.85
N ILE A 150 8.60 -1.29 7.58
CA ILE A 150 8.83 0.06 7.06
C ILE A 150 9.98 0.06 6.03
N LEU A 151 11.10 -0.61 6.31
CA LEU A 151 12.25 -0.70 5.42
C LEU A 151 11.87 -1.34 4.09
N GLU A 152 11.10 -2.44 4.13
CA GLU A 152 10.62 -3.12 2.93
C GLU A 152 9.65 -2.25 2.12
N ASN A 153 8.80 -1.46 2.80
CA ASN A 153 7.96 -0.46 2.15
C ASN A 153 8.81 0.63 1.44
N MET A 154 9.89 1.10 2.08
CA MET A 154 10.83 2.05 1.48
C MET A 154 11.51 1.46 0.24
N LYS A 155 11.95 0.20 0.27
CA LYS A 155 12.55 -0.49 -0.88
C LYS A 155 11.62 -0.50 -2.08
N LEU A 156 10.36 -0.87 -1.89
CA LEU A 156 9.38 -0.89 -2.96
C LEU A 156 9.17 0.49 -3.58
N LEU A 157 9.02 1.54 -2.77
CA LEU A 157 8.92 2.90 -3.27
C LEU A 157 10.19 3.34 -3.99
N TYR A 158 11.35 3.05 -3.44
CA TYR A 158 12.65 3.37 -4.03
C TYR A 158 12.79 2.75 -5.43
N GLU A 159 12.45 1.47 -5.57
CA GLU A 159 12.46 0.75 -6.85
C GLU A 159 11.43 1.28 -7.84
N LEU A 160 10.23 1.63 -7.38
CA LEU A 160 9.17 2.23 -8.20
C LEU A 160 9.63 3.55 -8.86
N TYR A 161 10.15 4.50 -8.08
CA TYR A 161 10.68 5.76 -8.61
C TYR A 161 11.85 5.52 -9.58
N HIS A 162 12.74 4.57 -9.26
CA HIS A 162 13.88 4.26 -10.10
C HIS A 162 13.45 3.70 -11.46
N ASN A 163 12.57 2.69 -11.47
CA ASN A 163 12.08 2.07 -12.70
C ASN A 163 11.22 3.02 -13.52
N ALA A 164 10.40 3.87 -12.90
CA ALA A 164 9.63 4.87 -13.61
C ALA A 164 10.52 5.87 -14.38
N VAL A 165 11.65 6.29 -13.80
CA VAL A 165 12.63 7.12 -14.51
C VAL A 165 13.33 6.37 -15.63
N LYS A 166 13.59 5.07 -15.49
CA LYS A 166 14.13 4.26 -16.61
C LYS A 166 13.20 4.31 -17.82
N VAL A 167 11.90 4.11 -17.59
CA VAL A 167 10.87 4.18 -18.62
C VAL A 167 10.87 5.55 -19.29
N ILE A 168 10.87 6.63 -18.51
CA ILE A 168 10.91 8.01 -19.04
C ILE A 168 12.14 8.24 -19.92
N ASN A 169 13.31 7.77 -19.48
CA ASN A 169 14.55 7.99 -20.22
C ASN A 169 14.57 7.22 -21.55
N ILE A 170 14.04 5.99 -21.59
CA ILE A 170 13.89 5.22 -22.83
C ILE A 170 12.86 5.86 -23.77
N ILE A 171 11.77 6.42 -23.24
CA ILE A 171 10.79 7.17 -24.05
C ILE A 171 11.45 8.40 -24.69
N LYS A 172 12.26 9.13 -23.93
CA LYS A 172 12.96 10.35 -24.40
C LYS A 172 14.08 10.02 -25.40
N ASP A 173 14.85 8.98 -25.15
CA ASP A 173 15.92 8.50 -26.00
C ASP A 173 15.81 6.98 -26.17
N PRO A 174 15.18 6.50 -27.27
CA PRO A 174 15.06 5.09 -27.59
C PRO A 174 16.37 4.31 -27.71
N THR A 175 17.50 5.00 -27.87
CA THR A 175 18.82 4.35 -27.93
C THR A 175 19.39 4.06 -26.55
N TYR A 176 18.83 4.68 -25.51
CA TYR A 176 19.26 4.50 -24.13
C TYR A 176 18.97 3.06 -23.65
N LYS A 177 20.01 2.39 -23.12
CA LYS A 177 19.90 1.05 -22.54
C LYS A 177 20.51 1.02 -21.15
N TYR A 178 19.69 0.66 -20.17
CA TYR A 178 20.14 0.38 -18.81
C TYR A 178 20.74 -1.02 -18.68
N GLU A 179 20.08 -2.00 -19.28
CA GLU A 179 20.49 -3.41 -19.29
C GLU A 179 20.34 -3.92 -20.73
N GLU A 180 21.33 -4.68 -21.23
CA GLU A 180 21.42 -5.06 -22.65
C GLU A 180 20.19 -5.82 -23.16
N HIS A 181 19.58 -6.62 -22.28
CA HIS A 181 18.46 -7.52 -22.58
C HIS A 181 17.09 -6.99 -22.16
N LYS A 182 17.02 -5.88 -21.41
CA LYS A 182 15.74 -5.31 -20.98
C LYS A 182 15.29 -4.21 -21.94
N SER A 183 14.08 -4.37 -22.43
CA SER A 183 13.31 -3.41 -23.18
C SER A 183 12.58 -2.42 -22.27
N CYS A 184 11.96 -1.40 -22.86
CA CYS A 184 11.07 -0.50 -22.13
C CYS A 184 9.91 -1.26 -21.43
N ASN A 185 9.38 -2.27 -22.12
CA ASN A 185 8.24 -3.07 -21.63
C ASN A 185 8.59 -3.85 -20.37
N ASP A 186 9.82 -4.34 -20.25
CA ASP A 186 10.25 -5.06 -19.05
C ASP A 186 10.22 -4.13 -17.83
N TYR A 187 10.65 -2.87 -17.97
CA TYR A 187 10.56 -1.90 -16.86
C TYR A 187 9.12 -1.46 -16.54
N ILE A 188 8.22 -1.48 -17.53
CA ILE A 188 6.79 -1.20 -17.33
C ILE A 188 6.13 -2.34 -16.54
N GLU A 189 6.42 -3.59 -16.92
CA GLU A 189 5.95 -4.78 -16.22
C GLU A 189 6.50 -4.83 -14.78
N GLU A 190 7.80 -4.57 -14.59
CA GLU A 190 8.38 -4.46 -13.24
C GLU A 190 7.73 -3.36 -12.40
N CYS A 191 7.46 -2.18 -12.98
CA CYS A 191 6.74 -1.10 -12.29
C CYS A 191 5.34 -1.54 -11.84
N ASP A 192 4.60 -2.22 -12.73
CA ASP A 192 3.24 -2.70 -12.46
C ASP A 192 3.23 -3.76 -11.35
N GLU A 193 4.11 -4.76 -11.42
CA GLU A 193 4.26 -5.79 -10.40
C GLU A 193 4.61 -5.20 -9.04
N LYS A 194 5.62 -4.33 -8.99
CA LYS A 194 6.06 -3.66 -7.75
C LYS A 194 5.00 -2.74 -7.18
N TYR A 195 4.24 -2.04 -8.03
CA TYR A 195 3.17 -1.16 -7.55
C TYR A 195 2.04 -1.96 -6.93
N LYS A 196 1.66 -3.09 -7.55
CA LYS A 196 0.66 -4.01 -6.97
C LYS A 196 1.12 -4.59 -5.64
N GLU A 197 2.37 -5.02 -5.55
CA GLU A 197 2.98 -5.49 -4.29
C GLU A 197 2.94 -4.40 -3.21
N ALA A 198 3.35 -3.17 -3.54
CA ALA A 198 3.32 -2.03 -2.64
C ALA A 198 1.89 -1.71 -2.14
N MET A 199 0.90 -1.77 -3.04
CA MET A 199 -0.51 -1.56 -2.69
C MET A 199 -1.11 -2.66 -1.81
N ASP A 200 -0.71 -3.92 -2.00
CA ASP A 200 -1.14 -5.02 -1.11
C ASP A 200 -0.64 -4.81 0.32
N ARG A 201 0.61 -4.34 0.45
CA ARG A 201 1.22 -4.00 1.74
C ARG A 201 0.57 -2.79 2.43
N CYS A 202 -0.14 -1.92 1.71
CA CYS A 202 -0.91 -0.82 2.32
C CYS A 202 -1.94 -1.31 3.35
N LEU A 203 -2.37 -2.57 3.26
CA LEU A 203 -3.31 -3.14 4.21
C LEU A 203 -2.71 -3.25 5.62
N ASN A 204 -1.40 -3.39 5.74
CA ASN A 204 -0.72 -3.54 7.03
C ASN A 204 0.18 -2.34 7.37
N SER A 205 0.29 -1.34 6.47
CA SER A 205 1.18 -0.20 6.64
C SER A 205 0.56 0.99 7.38
N ASN A 206 1.40 1.99 7.70
CA ASN A 206 0.95 3.29 8.17
C ASN A 206 0.31 4.13 7.05
N VAL A 207 -0.33 5.25 7.46
CA VAL A 207 -0.99 6.19 6.54
C VAL A 207 0.01 6.91 5.63
N ASP A 208 1.24 7.11 6.11
CA ASP A 208 2.29 7.84 5.38
C ASP A 208 2.78 7.07 4.16
N TYR A 209 2.87 5.74 4.26
CA TYR A 209 3.25 4.89 3.14
C TYR A 209 2.24 4.95 2.00
N TYR A 210 0.96 4.85 2.33
CA TYR A 210 -0.12 4.97 1.35
C TYR A 210 -0.14 6.38 0.70
N ASN A 211 0.09 7.43 1.49
CA ASN A 211 0.23 8.78 0.94
C ASN A 211 1.43 8.90 -0.01
N ALA A 212 2.56 8.28 0.31
CA ALA A 212 3.73 8.27 -0.57
C ALA A 212 3.46 7.53 -1.88
N LEU A 213 2.75 6.39 -1.85
CA LEU A 213 2.32 5.69 -3.06
C LEU A 213 1.34 6.49 -3.91
N LYS A 214 0.44 7.24 -3.27
CA LYS A 214 -0.46 8.15 -3.98
C LYS A 214 0.32 9.26 -4.69
N ILE A 215 1.32 9.86 -4.04
CA ILE A 215 2.20 10.86 -4.65
C ILE A 215 2.93 10.27 -5.85
N PHE A 216 3.46 9.04 -5.74
CA PHE A 216 4.08 8.34 -6.86
C PHE A 216 3.07 8.18 -8.02
N LYS A 217 1.88 7.64 -7.74
CA LYS A 217 0.83 7.45 -8.74
C LYS A 217 0.51 8.76 -9.46
N ASP A 218 0.23 9.83 -8.72
CA ASP A 218 -0.14 11.12 -9.29
C ASP A 218 1.01 11.72 -10.12
N SER A 219 2.26 11.51 -9.72
CA SER A 219 3.45 12.01 -10.43
C SER A 219 3.72 11.29 -11.75
N TYR A 220 3.36 10.00 -11.85
CA TYR A 220 3.68 9.15 -13.00
C TYR A 220 2.45 8.66 -13.77
N GLN A 221 1.25 9.14 -13.43
CA GLN A 221 0.01 8.78 -14.14
C GLN A 221 0.08 9.05 -15.64
N PHE A 222 0.80 10.11 -16.05
CA PHE A 222 0.99 10.45 -17.47
C PHE A 222 1.62 9.33 -18.30
N LEU A 223 2.35 8.41 -17.67
CA LEU A 223 2.89 7.22 -18.34
C LEU A 223 1.78 6.33 -18.93
N THR A 224 0.61 6.32 -18.29
CA THR A 224 -0.55 5.50 -18.68
C THR A 224 -1.47 6.18 -19.69
N GLU A 225 -1.35 7.49 -19.88
CA GLU A 225 -2.23 8.24 -20.79
C GLU A 225 -1.84 7.99 -22.24
N PRO A 226 -2.72 7.60 -23.17
CA PRO A 226 -2.37 7.48 -24.58
C PRO A 226 -1.84 8.82 -25.12
N SER A 227 -0.70 8.86 -25.81
CA SER A 227 -0.23 10.07 -26.48
C SER A 227 0.06 9.85 -27.95
N THR A 228 -0.06 10.92 -28.73
CA THR A 228 0.08 10.92 -30.19
C THR A 228 1.53 10.87 -30.67
N ASP A 229 2.50 11.21 -29.80
CA ASP A 229 3.93 11.38 -30.13
C ASP A 229 4.82 10.23 -29.61
N LYS A 230 4.24 9.04 -29.48
CA LYS A 230 4.88 7.93 -28.76
C LYS A 230 5.74 7.11 -29.68
N SER A 231 7.04 7.11 -29.38
CA SER A 231 8.00 6.16 -29.93
C SER A 231 7.45 4.73 -29.86
N ASN A 232 7.59 3.96 -30.94
CA ASN A 232 7.26 2.53 -31.01
C ASN A 232 8.08 1.66 -30.03
N THR A 233 8.99 2.26 -29.24
CA THR A 233 9.88 1.58 -28.29
C THR A 233 9.17 1.04 -27.05
N CYS A 234 8.11 1.71 -26.58
CA CYS A 234 7.34 1.29 -25.40
C CYS A 234 5.90 0.96 -25.82
N GLU A 235 5.42 -0.23 -25.49
CA GLU A 235 4.08 -0.66 -25.86
C GLU A 235 3.05 -0.11 -24.86
N TYR A 236 2.32 0.93 -25.27
CA TYR A 236 1.42 1.64 -24.37
C TYR A 236 0.26 0.81 -23.82
N SER A 237 -0.16 -0.22 -24.54
CA SER A 237 -1.15 -1.21 -24.08
C SER A 237 -0.72 -1.92 -22.78
N LYS A 238 0.58 -1.99 -22.50
CA LYS A 238 1.14 -2.63 -21.30
C LYS A 238 1.16 -1.73 -20.07
N PHE A 239 0.89 -0.42 -20.19
CA PHE A 239 0.84 0.50 -19.06
C PHE A 239 -0.44 0.35 -18.24
N ASN A 240 -0.58 -0.78 -17.55
CA ASN A 240 -1.67 -1.07 -16.63
C ASN A 240 -1.23 -0.95 -15.15
N ILE A 241 -0.25 -0.07 -14.89
CA ILE A 241 0.47 0.09 -13.60
C ILE A 241 -0.48 0.38 -12.43
N PHE A 242 -1.48 1.24 -12.67
CA PHE A 242 -2.35 1.70 -11.59
C PHE A 242 -3.67 0.92 -11.57
N PRO A 243 -4.03 0.30 -10.44
CA PRO A 243 -5.32 -0.36 -10.30
C PRO A 243 -6.45 0.66 -10.45
N LYS A 244 -7.56 0.20 -11.06
CA LYS A 244 -8.77 1.01 -11.28
C LYS A 244 -9.46 1.42 -9.97
N TYR A 245 -9.23 0.65 -8.91
CA TYR A 245 -9.82 0.86 -7.60
C TYR A 245 -8.74 1.12 -6.55
N ASP A 246 -9.13 1.79 -5.47
CA ASP A 246 -8.26 2.08 -4.34
C ASP A 246 -8.57 1.11 -3.18
N PRO A 247 -7.70 0.12 -2.91
CA PRO A 247 -7.96 -0.92 -1.92
C PRO A 247 -8.05 -0.35 -0.49
N VAL A 248 -7.37 0.76 -0.20
CA VAL A 248 -7.39 1.41 1.12
C VAL A 248 -8.72 2.12 1.33
N LEU A 249 -9.23 2.82 0.32
CA LEU A 249 -10.56 3.45 0.38
C LEU A 249 -11.67 2.41 0.51
N GLU A 250 -11.62 1.32 -0.24
CA GLU A 250 -12.61 0.23 -0.12
C GLU A 250 -12.60 -0.41 1.26
N ARG A 251 -11.42 -0.67 1.84
CA ARG A 251 -11.34 -1.19 3.21
C ARG A 251 -11.87 -0.19 4.22
N LYS A 252 -11.57 1.10 4.08
CA LYS A 252 -12.11 2.15 4.95
C LYS A 252 -13.64 2.18 4.86
N GLN A 253 -14.20 2.09 3.65
CA GLN A 253 -15.66 2.00 3.44
C GLN A 253 -16.24 0.70 4.03
N ARG A 254 -15.58 -0.45 3.84
CA ARG A 254 -15.99 -1.74 4.40
C ARG A 254 -15.95 -1.74 5.93
N ASN A 255 -14.91 -1.18 6.54
CA ASN A 255 -14.79 -1.05 7.99
C ASN A 255 -15.88 -0.12 8.56
N ILE A 256 -16.18 0.98 7.87
CA ILE A 256 -17.31 1.85 8.21
C ILE A 256 -18.64 1.09 8.10
N MET A 257 -18.82 0.28 7.05
CA MET A 257 -20.04 -0.51 6.83
C MET A 257 -20.21 -1.61 7.89
N VAL A 258 -19.13 -2.32 8.24
CA VAL A 258 -19.12 -3.33 9.33
C VAL A 258 -19.39 -2.67 10.68
N GLY A 259 -18.78 -1.52 10.97
CA GLY A 259 -19.04 -0.76 12.20
C GLY A 259 -20.48 -0.25 12.31
N LYS A 260 -21.10 0.13 11.18
CA LYS A 260 -22.53 0.47 11.13
C LYS A 260 -23.45 -0.74 11.38
N ILE A 261 -23.07 -1.93 10.90
CA ILE A 261 -23.83 -3.17 11.12
C ILE A 261 -23.72 -3.63 12.58
N LEU A 262 -22.56 -3.46 13.23
CA LEU A 262 -22.40 -3.79 14.66
C LEU A 262 -23.05 -2.79 15.61
N SER A 263 -23.24 -1.52 15.19
CA SER A 263 -23.89 -0.48 16.02
C SER A 263 -25.41 -0.43 15.89
N ALA A 264 -25.99 -1.14 14.91
CA ALA A 264 -27.43 -1.26 14.72
C ALA A 264 -27.83 -2.76 14.72
N PRO A 265 -28.41 -3.35 15.81
CA PRO A 265 -29.24 -2.71 16.82
C PRO A 265 -29.22 -3.34 18.25
N LEU A 266 -28.64 -2.67 19.24
CA LEU A 266 -29.10 -2.84 20.64
C LEU A 266 -30.41 -2.09 20.88
N ILE A 267 -30.68 -1.02 20.12
CA ILE A 267 -31.87 -0.18 20.27
C ILE A 267 -33.16 -0.95 19.89
N LEU A 268 -33.14 -1.80 18.87
CA LEU A 268 -34.31 -2.60 18.47
C LEU A 268 -34.69 -3.65 19.54
N SER A 269 -33.70 -4.14 20.31
CA SER A 269 -33.91 -5.12 21.39
C SER A 269 -34.69 -4.53 22.58
N PHE A 270 -34.51 -3.23 22.87
CA PHE A 270 -35.23 -2.55 23.97
C PHE A 270 -36.62 -2.05 23.60
N VAL A 271 -36.91 -1.83 22.31
CA VAL A 271 -38.21 -1.30 21.86
C VAL A 271 -39.30 -2.38 21.83
N ILE A 272 -38.96 -3.63 21.52
CA ILE A 272 -39.92 -4.75 21.42
C ILE A 272 -40.65 -5.02 22.76
N PRO A 273 -39.98 -5.08 23.94
CA PRO A 273 -40.67 -5.23 25.23
C PRO A 273 -41.53 -4.03 25.63
N LEU A 274 -41.13 -2.81 25.24
CA LEU A 274 -41.87 -1.59 25.54
C LEU A 274 -43.17 -1.52 24.71
N LEU A 275 -43.11 -1.86 23.42
CA LEU A 275 -44.31 -1.96 22.58
C LEU A 275 -45.27 -3.07 23.04
N TYR A 276 -44.74 -4.18 23.59
CA TYR A 276 -45.57 -5.23 24.18
C TYR A 276 -46.37 -4.75 25.42
N LYS A 277 -45.80 -3.85 26.23
CA LYS A 277 -46.43 -3.33 27.45
C LYS A 277 -47.38 -2.15 27.21
N TYR A 278 -47.08 -1.28 26.23
CA TYR A 278 -47.74 0.02 26.09
C TYR A 278 -48.63 0.18 24.85
N THR A 279 -48.66 -0.79 23.93
CA THR A 279 -49.54 -0.75 22.74
C THR A 279 -50.71 -1.73 22.92
N PRO A 280 -51.97 -1.39 22.56
CA PRO A 280 -53.17 -2.22 22.80
C PRO A 280 -53.26 -3.49 21.91
N PHE A 281 -52.14 -3.99 21.38
CA PHE A 281 -52.07 -5.27 20.65
C PHE A 281 -51.88 -6.49 21.57
N GLY A 282 -51.53 -6.31 22.85
CA GLY A 282 -51.40 -7.41 23.83
C GLY A 282 -52.66 -8.29 23.99
N PRO A 283 -53.88 -7.72 24.04
CA PRO A 283 -55.14 -8.48 24.00
C PRO A 283 -55.38 -9.19 22.66
N PHE A 284 -54.99 -8.58 21.53
CA PHE A 284 -55.18 -9.14 20.19
C PHE A 284 -54.38 -10.44 19.97
N PHE A 285 -53.11 -10.47 20.39
CA PHE A 285 -52.29 -11.68 20.31
C PHE A 285 -52.73 -12.77 21.31
N ARG A 286 -53.23 -12.40 22.50
CA ARG A 286 -53.87 -13.34 23.44
C ARG A 286 -55.17 -13.94 22.89
N ALA A 287 -55.96 -13.14 22.17
CA ALA A 287 -57.18 -13.62 21.52
C ALA A 287 -56.86 -14.61 20.40
N LYS A 288 -55.88 -14.31 19.53
CA LYS A 288 -55.40 -15.20 18.46
C LYS A 288 -54.85 -16.54 18.99
N THR A 289 -54.04 -16.51 20.05
CA THR A 289 -53.51 -17.74 20.68
C THR A 289 -54.60 -18.56 21.37
N LYS A 290 -55.60 -17.93 22.01
CA LYS A 290 -56.78 -18.63 22.55
C LYS A 290 -57.64 -19.23 21.44
N MET A 291 -57.76 -18.56 20.29
CA MET A 291 -58.47 -19.05 19.11
C MET A 291 -57.80 -20.31 18.52
N ILE A 292 -56.46 -20.31 18.41
CA ILE A 292 -55.68 -21.46 17.94
C ILE A 292 -55.77 -22.63 18.93
N LYS A 293 -55.71 -22.34 20.25
CA LYS A 293 -55.85 -23.36 21.31
C LYS A 293 -57.23 -24.03 21.30
N ASN A 294 -58.31 -23.26 21.09
CA ASN A 294 -59.66 -23.82 21.00
C ASN A 294 -59.87 -24.65 19.72
N ARG A 295 -59.21 -24.30 18.62
CA ARG A 295 -59.22 -25.05 17.35
C ARG A 295 -58.49 -26.40 17.43
N TRP A 296 -57.56 -26.55 18.39
CA TRP A 296 -56.84 -27.80 18.66
C TRP A 296 -57.55 -28.72 19.68
N ILE A 297 -58.46 -28.21 20.50
CA ILE A 297 -59.10 -28.96 21.61
C ILE A 297 -60.44 -29.61 21.21
N ASN A 298 -61.09 -29.18 20.13
CA ASN A 298 -62.32 -29.81 19.60
C ASN A 298 -62.23 -29.94 18.06
N PRO A 299 -61.75 -31.07 17.51
CA PRO A 299 -61.64 -31.27 16.06
C PRO A 299 -62.97 -31.68 15.39
N ASP A 300 -63.95 -32.23 16.12
CA ASP A 300 -65.06 -33.00 15.52
C ASP A 300 -66.33 -32.20 15.13
N LYS A 301 -66.21 -30.94 14.67
CA LYS A 301 -67.41 -30.20 14.23
C LYS A 301 -67.34 -29.38 12.93
N ASN A 302 -66.20 -29.34 12.24
CA ASN A 302 -66.05 -28.45 11.07
C ASN A 302 -65.56 -29.15 9.79
N GLU A 303 -65.97 -30.41 9.56
CA GLU A 303 -65.67 -31.11 8.30
C GLU A 303 -66.67 -30.76 7.16
N SER A 304 -67.79 -30.09 7.45
CA SER A 304 -68.84 -29.81 6.46
C SER A 304 -68.83 -28.40 5.84
N GLU A 305 -67.87 -27.52 6.15
CA GLU A 305 -67.83 -26.14 5.61
C GLU A 305 -66.66 -25.86 4.63
N LEU A 306 -65.78 -26.83 4.37
CA LEU A 306 -64.60 -26.63 3.50
C LEU A 306 -64.80 -27.05 2.03
N LEU A 307 -66.03 -27.41 1.61
CA LEU A 307 -66.32 -27.95 0.27
C LEU A 307 -67.20 -27.05 -0.63
N LEU A 308 -67.36 -25.75 -0.35
CA LEU A 308 -68.33 -24.91 -1.10
C LEU A 308 -67.80 -23.61 -1.73
N LEU A 309 -66.50 -23.43 -1.92
CA LEU A 309 -65.99 -22.26 -2.66
C LEU A 309 -64.92 -22.65 -3.69
N SER A 310 -65.37 -23.35 -4.73
CA SER A 310 -64.70 -23.40 -6.03
C SER A 310 -65.74 -23.31 -7.14
N THR A 311 -65.94 -22.12 -7.68
CA THR A 311 -66.30 -21.86 -9.09
C THR A 311 -66.16 -20.36 -9.33
N ASP A 312 -65.29 -20.04 -10.28
CA ASP A 312 -65.39 -19.06 -11.36
C ASP A 312 -66.04 -17.69 -11.11
N ASP A 313 -65.30 -16.64 -11.48
CA ASP A 313 -65.73 -15.70 -12.52
C ASP A 313 -64.54 -14.83 -12.99
N GLU A 314 -64.17 -15.02 -14.26
CA GLU A 314 -63.43 -14.04 -15.07
C GLU A 314 -64.39 -12.90 -15.44
N ASP A 315 -64.08 -11.65 -15.06
CA ASP A 315 -64.75 -10.49 -15.63
C ASP A 315 -63.77 -9.66 -16.49
N ASN A 316 -63.84 -9.93 -17.79
CA ASN A 316 -63.41 -9.05 -18.86
C ASN A 316 -64.45 -7.93 -19.03
N ILE A 317 -64.07 -6.65 -18.86
CA ILE A 317 -64.85 -5.53 -19.36
C ILE A 317 -63.96 -4.67 -20.26
N SER A 318 -64.06 -4.97 -21.56
CA SER A 318 -63.64 -4.17 -22.70
C SER A 318 -64.92 -3.80 -23.44
N GLU A 319 -65.19 -2.51 -23.64
CA GLU A 319 -65.64 -1.91 -24.92
C GLU A 319 -66.19 -0.49 -24.68
N ASN A 320 -65.48 0.50 -25.24
CA ASN A 320 -66.02 1.81 -25.53
C ASN A 320 -66.38 1.78 -27.03
N GLY A 321 -67.66 1.53 -27.33
CA GLY A 321 -68.16 1.35 -28.68
C GLY A 321 -68.47 2.67 -29.37
N GLU A 322 -67.72 2.99 -30.43
CA GLU A 322 -68.02 4.05 -31.39
C GLU A 322 -68.72 3.40 -32.59
N TYR A 323 -70.03 3.59 -32.69
CA TYR A 323 -70.86 2.98 -33.75
C TYR A 323 -70.79 3.80 -35.04
N ASN A 324 -70.41 3.15 -36.14
CA ASN A 324 -70.86 3.48 -37.50
C ASN A 324 -70.57 2.28 -38.42
N ILE A 325 -71.60 1.73 -39.06
CA ILE A 325 -71.67 1.33 -40.47
C ILE A 325 -73.09 0.79 -40.74
N SER A 326 -73.78 1.47 -41.66
CA SER A 326 -75.10 1.15 -42.21
C SER A 326 -75.02 0.04 -43.27
N TYR A 327 -75.90 -0.95 -43.20
CA TYR A 327 -76.07 -1.98 -44.22
C TYR A 327 -77.37 -1.77 -45.01
N TYR A 328 -77.27 -1.59 -46.32
CA TYR A 328 -78.35 -1.76 -47.28
C TYR A 328 -78.13 -3.08 -48.04
N SER A 329 -79.12 -3.97 -48.04
CA SER A 329 -79.29 -5.03 -49.04
C SER A 329 -80.76 -5.44 -49.04
N GLY A 330 -81.40 -5.25 -50.19
CA GLY A 330 -82.81 -5.54 -50.39
C GLY A 330 -83.07 -7.00 -50.77
N THR A 331 -84.34 -7.38 -50.69
CA THR A 331 -84.88 -8.47 -51.50
C THR A 331 -86.33 -8.17 -51.87
N ASN A 332 -86.61 -8.33 -53.15
CA ASN A 332 -87.90 -8.14 -53.81
C ASN A 332 -88.99 -9.05 -53.23
N LEU A 333 -90.23 -8.56 -53.29
CA LEU A 333 -91.40 -9.31 -53.74
C LEU A 333 -92.17 -8.47 -54.75
#